data_AF-A0A520GFW4-F1
#
_entry.id   AF-A0A520GFW4-F1
#
_cell.length_a   1.000
_cell.length_b   1.000
_cell.length_c   1.000
_cell.angle_alpha   90.00
_cell.angle_beta   90.00
_cell.angle_gamma   90.00
#
_symmetry.space_group_name_H-M   'P 1'
#
loop_
_entity.id
_entity.type
_entity.pdbx_description
1 polymer ?
#
loop_
_entity_poly.entity_id
_entity_poly.type
_entity_poly.pdbx_seq_one_letter_code
_entity_poly.pdbx_strand_id
1 'polypeptide(L)'
;ALLPVLFVTVAPPGAANIPMTIGLITLAICVVAAISAWTARETHRVHMNDLGKPDAKPVPKEDYERLRAKTLSDARLPDKVAA
;
A
#
# COMPACT_ATOMS: atom_id res chain seq x y z
N ALA A 1 12.14 23.13 -0.45
CA ALA A 1 12.14 22.61 0.94
C ALA A 1 10.75 22.81 1.55
N LEU A 2 9.85 21.83 1.40
CA LEU A 2 8.44 21.98 1.80
C LEU A 2 8.16 21.41 3.20
N LEU A 3 8.82 20.30 3.56
CA LEU A 3 8.66 19.64 4.86
C LEU A 3 9.11 20.49 6.07
N PRO A 4 10.27 21.18 6.06
CA PRO A 4 10.68 22.00 7.20
C PRO A 4 9.68 23.13 7.50
N VAL A 5 9.10 23.73 6.46
CA VAL A 5 8.09 24.79 6.58
C VAL A 5 6.81 24.25 7.20
N LEU A 6 6.29 23.12 6.72
CA LEU A 6 5.08 22.52 7.26
C LEU A 6 5.19 22.17 8.75
N PHE A 7 6.32 21.61 9.19
CA PHE A 7 6.50 21.29 10.61
C PHE A 7 6.56 22.53 11.49
N VAL A 8 7.21 23.61 11.03
CA VAL A 8 7.21 24.90 11.74
C VAL A 8 5.82 25.52 11.82
N THR A 9 4.99 25.38 10.77
CA THR A 9 3.60 25.89 10.82
C THR A 9 2.73 25.14 11.83
N VAL A 10 2.98 23.85 12.03
CA VAL A 10 2.19 22.99 12.92
C VAL A 10 2.72 23.04 14.36
N ALA A 11 4.02 23.23 14.54
CA ALA A 11 4.67 23.37 15.84
C ALA A 11 5.68 24.53 15.80
N PRO A 12 5.23 25.76 16.11
CA PRO A 12 6.07 26.95 16.10
C PRO A 12 7.26 26.83 17.07
N PRO A 13 8.37 27.55 16.83
CA PRO A 13 9.48 27.59 17.77
C PRO A 13 9.01 28.14 19.13
N GLY A 14 9.35 27.44 20.21
CA GLY A 14 8.86 27.76 21.56
C GLY A 14 7.59 26.99 21.98
N ALA A 15 6.99 26.20 21.08
CA ALA A 15 5.94 25.26 21.46
C ALA A 15 6.48 24.13 22.37
N ALA A 16 5.68 23.71 23.33
CA ALA A 16 6.01 22.58 24.19
C ALA A 16 5.93 21.26 23.42
N ASN A 17 6.83 20.31 23.72
CA ASN A 17 6.76 18.91 23.25
C ASN A 17 6.63 18.73 21.72
N ILE A 18 7.34 19.54 20.92
CA ILE A 18 7.32 19.51 19.44
C ILE A 18 7.39 18.10 18.84
N PRO A 19 8.30 17.18 19.26
CA PRO A 19 8.35 15.83 18.71
C PRO A 19 7.06 15.03 18.95
N MET A 20 6.41 15.24 20.09
CA MET A 20 5.17 14.54 20.43
C MET A 20 3.99 15.03 19.59
N THR A 21 3.89 16.34 19.36
CA THR A 21 2.85 16.93 18.50
C THR A 21 2.94 16.38 17.08
N ILE A 22 4.14 16.40 16.49
CA ILE A 22 4.35 15.91 15.12
C ILE A 22 4.13 14.40 15.06
N GLY A 23 4.67 13.64 16.03
CA GLY A 23 4.50 12.20 16.12
C GLY A 23 3.04 11.76 16.28
N LEU A 24 2.23 12.52 17.01
CA LEU A 24 0.80 12.23 17.15
C LEU A 24 0.04 12.48 15.84
N ILE A 25 0.37 13.53 15.11
CA ILE A 25 -0.27 13.81 13.82
C ILE A 25 0.08 12.73 12.79
N THR A 26 1.36 12.33 12.72
CA THR A 26 1.75 11.24 11.81
C THR A 26 1.07 9.93 12.20
N LEU A 27 1.00 9.61 13.48
CA LEU A 27 0.27 8.43 13.98
C LEU A 27 -1.22 8.51 13.62
N ALA A 28 -1.87 9.66 13.79
CA ALA A 28 -3.27 9.85 13.44
C ALA A 28 -3.52 9.60 11.95
N ILE A 29 -2.65 10.11 11.07
CA ILE A 29 -2.72 9.85 9.62
C ILE A 29 -2.57 8.34 9.34
N CYS A 30 -1.62 7.67 9.99
CA CYS A 30 -1.43 6.23 9.85
C CYS A 30 -2.66 5.44 10.30
N VAL A 31 -3.32 5.83 11.39
CA VAL A 31 -4.56 5.19 11.85
C VAL A 31 -5.67 5.34 10.81
N VAL A 32 -5.85 6.53 10.24
CA VAL A 32 -6.83 6.76 9.16
C VAL A 32 -6.52 5.90 7.93
N ALA A 33 -5.24 5.82 7.53
CA ALA A 33 -4.80 5.00 6.42
C ALA A 33 -5.04 3.50 6.69
N ALA A 34 -4.75 3.03 7.91
CA ALA A 34 -4.99 1.65 8.31
C ALA A 34 -6.48 1.29 8.28
N ILE A 35 -7.35 2.16 8.80
CA ILE A 35 -8.81 1.99 8.71
C ILE A 35 -9.27 1.96 7.24
N SER A 36 -8.71 2.83 6.41
CA SER A 36 -9.04 2.88 4.98
C SER A 36 -8.61 1.59 4.27
N ALA A 37 -7.41 1.08 4.57
CA ALA A 37 -6.91 -0.18 4.00
C ALA A 37 -7.71 -1.39 4.50
N TRP A 38 -8.16 -1.38 5.76
CA TRP A 38 -8.99 -2.44 6.33
C TRP A 38 -10.40 -2.46 5.72
N THR A 39 -10.97 -1.29 5.47
CA THR A 39 -12.33 -1.16 4.90
C THR A 39 -12.36 -1.33 3.39
N ALA A 40 -11.24 -1.12 2.71
CA ALA A 40 -11.13 -1.33 1.28
C ALA A 40 -11.31 -2.80 0.89
N ARG A 41 -11.99 -3.03 -0.23
CA ARG A 41 -12.18 -4.37 -0.79
C ARG A 41 -10.83 -4.95 -1.22
N GLU A 42 -10.61 -6.21 -0.91
CA GLU A 42 -9.40 -6.94 -1.32
C GLU A 42 -9.28 -7.02 -2.87
N THR A 43 -8.31 -6.30 -3.45
CA THR A 43 -8.12 -6.20 -4.91
C THR A 43 -7.10 -7.16 -5.48
N HIS A 44 -6.44 -8.02 -4.67
CA HIS A 44 -5.34 -8.87 -5.15
C HIS A 44 -5.76 -9.90 -6.21
N ARG A 45 -7.05 -10.23 -6.29
CA ARG A 45 -7.66 -11.14 -7.28
C ARG A 45 -8.37 -10.38 -8.41
N VAL A 46 -8.37 -9.06 -8.39
CA VAL A 46 -8.93 -8.25 -9.48
C VAL A 46 -7.88 -8.18 -10.59
N HIS A 47 -8.32 -8.33 -11.84
CA HIS A 47 -7.42 -8.20 -12.98
C HIS A 47 -6.83 -6.78 -13.05
N MET A 48 -5.55 -6.63 -13.39
CA MET A 48 -4.83 -5.33 -13.36
C MET A 48 -5.57 -4.25 -14.17
N ASN A 49 -6.12 -4.62 -15.33
CA ASN A 49 -6.87 -3.71 -16.21
C ASN A 49 -8.24 -3.27 -15.66
N ASP A 50 -8.70 -3.90 -14.58
CA ASP A 50 -9.98 -3.63 -13.94
C ASP A 50 -9.84 -2.96 -12.57
N LEU A 51 -8.61 -2.63 -12.16
CA LEU A 51 -8.37 -1.86 -10.95
C LEU A 51 -9.06 -0.49 -11.05
N GLY A 52 -9.80 -0.13 -9.99
CA GLY A 52 -10.57 1.11 -9.91
C GLY A 52 -11.98 1.04 -10.49
N LYS A 53 -12.37 -0.07 -11.15
CA LYS A 53 -13.77 -0.28 -11.57
C LYS A 53 -14.60 -0.80 -10.39
N PRO A 54 -15.73 -0.14 -10.04
CA PRO A 54 -16.55 -0.54 -8.89
C PRO A 54 -17.06 -1.98 -8.96
N ASP A 55 -17.40 -2.45 -10.17
CA ASP A 55 -18.00 -3.76 -10.42
C ASP A 55 -17.00 -4.84 -10.82
N ALA A 56 -15.70 -4.60 -10.61
CA ALA A 56 -14.66 -5.57 -10.98
C ALA A 56 -14.83 -6.90 -10.20
N LYS A 57 -14.99 -8.00 -10.94
CA LYS A 57 -15.16 -9.33 -10.36
C LYS A 57 -13.80 -9.93 -10.03
N PRO A 58 -13.58 -10.42 -8.78
CA PRO A 58 -12.38 -11.16 -8.44
C PRO A 58 -12.31 -12.45 -9.25
N VAL A 59 -11.10 -12.82 -9.67
CA VAL A 59 -10.79 -14.13 -10.23
C VAL A 59 -11.10 -15.20 -9.17
N PRO A 60 -11.73 -16.34 -9.57
CA PRO A 60 -11.90 -17.48 -8.67
C PRO A 60 -10.59 -17.90 -8.04
N LYS A 61 -10.62 -18.28 -6.75
CA LYS A 61 -9.40 -18.53 -5.96
C LYS A 61 -8.50 -19.59 -6.60
N GLU A 62 -9.09 -20.70 -7.07
CA GLU A 62 -8.35 -21.80 -7.70
C GLU A 62 -7.62 -21.37 -8.98
N ASP A 63 -8.28 -20.56 -9.81
CA ASP A 63 -7.69 -20.04 -11.05
C ASP A 63 -6.57 -19.05 -10.74
N TYR A 64 -6.77 -18.19 -9.74
CA TYR A 64 -5.75 -17.26 -9.27
C TYR A 64 -4.50 -17.98 -8.76
N GLU A 65 -4.68 -19.01 -7.92
CA GLU A 65 -3.58 -19.82 -7.39
C GLU A 65 -2.80 -20.54 -8.51
N ARG A 66 -3.52 -21.08 -9.50
CA ARG A 66 -2.91 -21.73 -10.67
C ARG A 66 -2.08 -20.76 -11.50
N LEU A 67 -2.64 -19.58 -11.80
CA LEU A 67 -1.94 -18.53 -12.55
C LEU A 67 -0.70 -18.05 -11.80
N ARG A 68 -0.81 -17.82 -10.48
CA ARG A 68 0.29 -17.41 -9.62
C ARG A 68 1.39 -18.47 -9.57
N ALA A 69 1.03 -19.75 -9.42
CA ALA A 69 1.99 -20.86 -9.44
C ALA A 69 2.73 -20.93 -10.79
N LYS A 70 2.02 -20.75 -11.91
CA LYS A 70 2.63 -20.70 -13.25
C LYS A 70 3.65 -19.55 -13.35
N THR A 71 3.30 -18.33 -12.96
CA THR A 71 4.22 -17.18 -12.99
C THR A 71 5.45 -17.40 -12.11
N LEU A 72 5.27 -17.96 -10.91
CA LEU A 72 6.38 -18.28 -10.01
C LEU A 72 7.30 -19.36 -10.61
N SER A 73 6.74 -20.35 -11.31
CA SER A 73 7.54 -21.38 -11.99
C SER A 73 8.31 -20.83 -13.19
N ASP A 74 7.69 -19.94 -13.97
CA ASP A 74 8.31 -19.31 -15.13
C ASP A 74 9.46 -18.39 -14.72
N ALA A 75 9.28 -17.62 -13.65
CA ALA A 75 10.32 -16.79 -13.04
C ALA A 75 11.49 -17.58 -12.41
N ARG A 76 11.30 -18.88 -12.14
CA ARG A 76 12.34 -19.80 -11.62
C ARG A 76 13.17 -20.46 -12.74
N LEU A 77 12.66 -20.48 -13.97
CA LEU A 77 13.32 -21.06 -15.14
C LEU A 77 14.42 -20.22 -15.84
N PRO A 78 14.61 -18.89 -15.64
CA PRO A 78 15.66 -18.15 -16.34
C PRO A 78 17.08 -18.60 -15.95
N ASP A 79 17.26 -19.21 -14.77
CA ASP A 79 18.55 -19.77 -14.33
C ASP A 79 18.94 -21.09 -15.03
N LYS A 80 17.98 -21.77 -15.69
CA LYS A 80 18.16 -23.13 -16.23
C LYS A 80 18.33 -23.18 -17.74
N VAL A 81 18.06 -22.08 -18.45
CA VAL A 81 18.09 -22.00 -19.93
C VAL A 81 19.33 -21.23 -20.43
N ALA A 82 20.09 -20.60 -19.54
CA ALA A 82 21.32 -19.86 -19.85
C ALA A 82 22.62 -20.68 -19.70
N ALA A 83 22.53 -22.02 -19.61
CA ALA A 83 23.67 -22.94 -19.45
C ALA A 83 23.84 -23.87 -20.65
#